data_AF-A0A0F9SF65-F1
#
_entry.id   AF-A0A0F9SF65-F1
#
_cell.length_a   1.000
_cell.length_b   1.000
_cell.length_c   1.000
_cell.angle_alpha   90.00
_cell.angle_beta   90.00
_cell.angle_gamma   90.00
#
_symmetry.space_group_name_H-M   'P 1'
#
loop_
_entity.id
_entity.type
_entity.pdbx_description
1 polymer ?
#
loop_
_entity_poly.entity_id
_entity_poly.type
_entity_poly.pdbx_seq_one_letter_code
_entity_poly.pdbx_strand_id
1 'polypeptide(L)'
;MTDIVVIIVVLGIGAFFFWRMIQGTILSKALGELFKLIFPPLFRLIFRREKKAKRTESLGSVPHVDALDGYQALARETAVYPGLNTTMGILYAAVEMAGESGELLDKIKKLWRGGMLEKPLTVQRKEEIAFELGDIMWGLSNAASELGYRLSEIADMNIQKLTDRKQRDVIKGFGDNR
;
A
#
# COMPACT_ATOMS: atom_id res chain seq x y z
N MET A 1 28.03 28.84 23.41
CA MET A 1 27.44 28.36 22.12
C MET A 1 26.15 27.55 22.34
N THR A 2 26.02 26.81 23.45
CA THR A 2 24.82 26.03 23.80
C THR A 2 23.57 26.89 24.05
N ASP A 3 23.71 28.05 24.70
CA ASP A 3 22.55 28.87 25.11
C ASP A 3 21.83 29.53 23.92
N ILE A 4 22.59 29.94 22.90
CA ILE A 4 22.04 30.55 21.68
C ILE A 4 21.23 29.51 20.89
N VAL A 5 21.70 28.26 20.83
CA VAL A 5 20.99 27.18 20.13
C VAL A 5 19.67 26.85 20.84
N VAL A 6 19.67 26.81 22.18
CA VAL A 6 18.45 26.56 22.97
C VAL A 6 17.43 27.67 22.77
N ILE A 7 17.85 28.94 22.79
CA ILE A 7 16.98 30.09 22.55
C ILE A 7 16.37 30.03 21.14
N ILE A 8 17.15 29.72 20.11
CA ILE A 8 16.67 29.59 18.73
C ILE A 8 15.65 28.47 18.59
N VAL A 9 15.87 27.33 19.26
CA VAL A 9 14.95 26.18 19.24
C VAL A 9 13.63 26.52 19.94
N VAL A 10 13.68 27.15 21.11
CA VAL A 10 12.48 27.54 21.88
C VAL A 10 11.66 28.58 21.12
N LEU A 11 12.30 29.60 20.54
CA LEU A 11 11.62 30.60 19.71
C LEU A 11 11.04 29.99 18.42
N GLY A 12 11.75 29.04 17.79
CA GLY A 12 11.29 28.35 16.60
C GLY A 12 10.05 27.48 16.84
N ILE A 13 10.00 26.77 17.98
CA ILE A 13 8.84 25.96 18.37
C ILE A 13 7.64 26.87 18.69
N GLY A 14 7.85 27.95 19.45
CA GLY A 14 6.79 28.91 19.77
C GLY A 14 6.20 29.57 18.52
N ALA A 15 7.06 30.02 17.60
CA ALA A 15 6.64 30.61 16.33
C ALA A 15 5.87 29.60 15.44
N PHE A 16 6.21 28.31 15.50
CA PHE A 16 5.50 27.27 14.78
C PHE A 16 4.06 27.07 15.29
N PHE A 17 3.86 26.97 16.61
CA PHE A 17 2.52 26.83 17.18
C PHE A 17 1.67 28.09 16.96
N PHE A 18 2.28 29.27 17.11
CA PHE A 18 1.61 30.53 16.81
C PHE A 18 1.15 30.60 15.35
N TRP A 19 2.02 30.20 14.41
CA TRP A 19 1.68 30.09 12.99
C TRP A 19 0.50 29.14 12.72
N ARG A 20 0.39 28.02 13.44
CA ARG A 20 -0.77 27.11 13.34
C ARG A 20 -2.07 27.73 13.85
N MET A 21 -2.03 28.62 14.83
CA MET A 21 -3.23 29.27 15.35
C MET A 21 -3.84 30.28 14.38
N ILE A 22 -3.03 30.86 13.49
CA ILE A 22 -3.45 31.96 12.60
C ILE A 22 -3.69 31.51 11.14
N GLN A 23 -3.79 30.19 10.89
CA GLN A 23 -3.98 29.63 9.55
C GLN A 23 -5.17 30.27 8.83
N GLY A 24 -4.97 30.62 7.54
CA GLY A 24 -6.00 31.26 6.71
C GLY A 24 -5.92 32.80 6.65
N THR A 25 -5.09 33.42 7.49
CA THR A 25 -4.82 34.87 7.43
C THR A 25 -3.66 35.22 6.49
N ILE A 26 -3.57 36.49 6.09
CA ILE A 26 -2.41 37.01 5.33
C ILE A 26 -1.10 36.81 6.11
N LEU A 27 -1.16 36.98 7.44
CA LEU A 27 -0.03 36.80 8.35
C LEU A 27 0.51 35.36 8.32
N SER A 28 -0.37 34.36 8.20
CA SER A 28 0.05 32.95 8.07
C SER A 28 0.85 32.69 6.79
N LYS A 29 0.52 33.35 5.68
CA LYS A 29 1.25 33.18 4.42
C LYS A 29 2.66 33.76 4.51
N ALA A 30 2.78 34.98 5.05
CA ALA A 30 4.07 35.66 5.23
C ALA A 30 5.02 34.88 6.16
N LEU A 31 4.51 34.41 7.31
CA LEU A 31 5.28 33.58 8.24
C LEU A 31 5.69 32.24 7.59
N GLY A 32 4.82 31.65 6.77
CA GLY A 32 5.15 30.43 6.03
C GLY A 32 6.34 30.60 5.08
N GLU A 33 6.38 31.70 4.31
CA GLU A 33 7.53 32.01 3.44
C GLU A 33 8.82 32.28 4.25
N LEU A 34 8.70 32.94 5.40
CA LEU A 34 9.83 33.17 6.30
C LEU A 34 10.40 31.84 6.85
N PHE A 35 9.53 30.90 7.25
CA PHE A 35 9.95 29.57 7.70
C PHE A 35 10.62 28.75 6.59
N LYS A 36 10.18 28.89 5.34
CA LYS A 36 10.87 28.25 4.20
C LYS A 36 12.30 28.74 4.06
N LEU A 37 12.53 30.03 4.29
CA LEU A 37 13.83 30.66 4.13
C LEU A 37 14.78 30.31 5.28
N ILE A 38 14.28 30.39 6.52
CA ILE A 38 15.11 30.19 7.73
C ILE A 38 15.30 28.71 8.06
N PHE A 39 14.27 27.86 7.85
CA PHE A 39 14.31 26.44 8.19
C PHE A 39 13.78 25.53 7.06
N PRO A 40 14.42 25.49 5.88
CA PRO A 40 13.95 24.70 4.73
C PRO A 40 13.69 23.20 5.01
N PRO A 41 14.55 22.46 5.74
CA PRO A 41 14.30 21.03 5.97
C PRO A 41 13.12 20.79 6.92
N LEU A 42 12.98 21.60 7.97
CA LEU A 42 11.88 21.49 8.94
C LEU A 42 10.55 21.88 8.29
N PHE A 43 10.54 22.97 7.51
CA PHE A 43 9.38 23.38 6.72
C PHE A 43 8.91 22.25 5.79
N ARG A 44 9.83 21.64 5.03
CA ARG A 44 9.48 20.51 4.14
C ARG A 44 8.90 19.33 4.90
N LEU A 45 9.45 18.97 6.06
CA LEU A 45 8.98 17.84 6.87
C LEU A 45 7.56 18.07 7.40
N ILE A 46 7.30 19.26 7.93
CA ILE A 46 6.00 19.65 8.50
C ILE A 46 4.93 19.68 7.41
N PHE A 47 5.20 20.36 6.30
CA PHE A 47 4.23 20.46 5.20
C PHE A 47 4.00 19.14 4.48
N ARG A 48 4.99 18.24 4.44
CA ARG A 48 4.80 16.87 3.94
C ARG A 48 3.80 16.09 4.80
N ARG A 49 3.84 16.26 6.12
CA ARG A 49 2.87 15.64 7.04
C ARG A 49 1.47 16.24 6.88
N GLU A 50 1.35 17.56 6.73
CA GLU A 50 0.04 18.21 6.52
C GLU A 50 -0.58 17.85 5.16
N LYS A 51 0.21 17.79 4.08
CA LYS A 51 -0.28 17.31 2.78
C LYS A 51 -0.76 15.86 2.86
N LYS A 52 -0.06 15.00 3.60
CA LYS A 52 -0.48 13.61 3.81
C LYS A 52 -1.81 13.54 4.57
N ALA A 53 -1.96 14.30 5.66
CA ALA A 53 -3.19 14.36 6.45
C ALA A 53 -4.38 14.89 5.63
N LYS A 54 -4.21 16.01 4.90
CA LYS A 54 -5.25 16.57 4.03
C LYS A 54 -5.62 15.65 2.86
N ARG A 55 -4.67 14.88 2.32
CA ARG A 55 -4.94 13.88 1.28
C ARG A 55 -5.84 12.77 1.82
N THR A 56 -5.55 12.28 3.02
CA THR A 56 -6.34 11.27 3.72
C THR A 56 -7.74 11.78 4.08
N GLU A 57 -7.88 13.08 4.39
CA GLU A 57 -9.16 13.72 4.70
C GLU A 57 -9.99 14.08 3.44
N SER A 58 -9.33 14.43 2.32
CA SER A 58 -9.99 14.70 1.04
C SER A 58 -10.51 13.45 0.32
N LEU A 59 -10.09 12.27 0.78
CA LEU A 59 -10.60 10.97 0.34
C LEU A 59 -11.90 10.61 1.09
N GLY A 60 -12.80 11.59 1.21
CA GLY A 60 -14.18 11.36 1.64
C GLY A 60 -14.91 10.45 0.65
N SER A 61 -15.71 9.54 1.19
CA SER A 61 -16.43 8.43 0.55
C SER A 61 -17.21 8.80 -0.72
N VAL A 62 -16.66 8.48 -1.89
CA VAL A 62 -17.44 8.22 -3.10
C VAL A 62 -17.35 6.72 -3.36
N PRO A 63 -18.45 5.96 -3.40
CA PRO A 63 -18.39 4.53 -3.68
C PRO A 63 -18.09 4.34 -5.18
N HIS A 64 -16.82 4.41 -5.53
CA HIS A 64 -16.34 3.63 -6.66
C HIS A 64 -16.32 2.20 -6.14
N VAL A 65 -17.23 1.34 -6.63
CA VAL A 65 -16.94 -0.10 -6.54
C VAL A 65 -15.74 -0.28 -7.47
N ASP A 66 -14.54 -0.21 -6.90
CA ASP A 66 -13.32 -0.56 -7.63
C ASP A 66 -13.50 -2.01 -8.10
N ALA A 67 -13.03 -2.34 -9.31
CA ALA A 67 -13.13 -3.70 -9.83
C ALA A 67 -12.52 -4.72 -8.87
N LEU A 68 -11.49 -4.31 -8.10
CA LEU A 68 -10.89 -5.09 -7.03
C LEU A 68 -11.85 -5.38 -5.88
N ASP A 69 -12.56 -4.35 -5.41
CA ASP A 69 -13.49 -4.47 -4.28
C ASP A 69 -14.77 -5.20 -4.70
N GLY A 70 -15.22 -5.01 -5.94
CA GLY A 70 -16.30 -5.78 -6.53
C GLY A 70 -15.96 -7.26 -6.67
N TYR A 71 -14.76 -7.59 -7.15
CA TYR A 71 -14.28 -8.98 -7.19
C TYR A 71 -14.17 -9.57 -5.79
N GLN A 72 -13.62 -8.83 -4.82
CA GLN A 72 -13.52 -9.27 -3.43
C GLN A 72 -14.89 -9.62 -2.85
N ALA A 73 -15.92 -8.80 -3.10
CA ALA A 73 -17.28 -9.07 -2.64
C ALA A 73 -17.82 -10.39 -3.23
N LEU A 74 -17.66 -10.60 -4.54
CA LEU A 74 -18.08 -11.85 -5.20
C LEU A 74 -17.31 -13.07 -4.71
N ALA A 75 -16.01 -12.96 -4.49
CA ALA A 75 -15.19 -14.03 -3.91
C ALA A 75 -15.60 -14.36 -2.47
N ARG A 76 -16.09 -13.37 -1.73
CA ARG A 76 -16.59 -13.54 -0.36
C ARG A 76 -17.93 -14.26 -0.32
N GLU A 77 -18.79 -14.07 -1.31
CA GLU A 77 -20.09 -14.76 -1.41
C GLU A 77 -19.92 -16.28 -1.55
N THR A 78 -18.82 -16.75 -2.15
CA THR A 78 -18.51 -18.17 -2.31
C THR A 78 -17.66 -18.76 -1.18
N ALA A 79 -17.30 -17.95 -0.17
CA ALA A 79 -16.42 -18.34 0.91
C ALA A 79 -17.12 -19.25 1.93
N VAL A 80 -16.84 -20.56 1.86
CA VAL A 80 -17.36 -21.55 2.80
C VAL A 80 -16.22 -22.35 3.39
N TYR A 81 -15.84 -22.02 4.63
CA TYR A 81 -14.78 -22.72 5.36
C TYR A 81 -14.85 -22.52 6.89
N PRO A 82 -14.18 -23.35 7.70
CA PRO A 82 -14.15 -23.21 9.15
C PRO A 82 -13.46 -21.93 9.61
N GLY A 83 -13.99 -21.30 10.66
CA GLY A 83 -13.34 -20.13 11.28
C GLY A 83 -13.48 -18.83 10.49
N LEU A 84 -14.51 -18.70 9.66
CA LEU A 84 -14.87 -17.46 8.98
C LEU A 84 -14.95 -16.26 9.96
N ASN A 85 -14.36 -15.14 9.59
CA ASN A 85 -14.19 -13.92 10.39
C ASN A 85 -13.34 -14.12 11.65
N THR A 86 -12.39 -15.05 11.62
CA THR A 86 -11.43 -15.30 12.71
C THR A 86 -10.02 -15.49 12.15
N THR A 87 -9.01 -15.56 13.02
CA THR A 87 -7.64 -15.89 12.59
C THR A 87 -7.53 -17.25 11.89
N MET A 88 -8.44 -18.20 12.17
CA MET A 88 -8.50 -19.47 11.43
C MET A 88 -8.95 -19.28 9.98
N GLY A 89 -9.80 -18.30 9.69
CA GLY A 89 -10.18 -17.96 8.32
C GLY A 89 -9.00 -17.39 7.51
N ILE A 90 -8.14 -16.60 8.16
CA ILE A 90 -6.88 -16.13 7.55
C ILE A 90 -5.98 -17.32 7.22
N LEU A 91 -5.82 -18.26 8.16
CA LEU A 91 -5.05 -19.48 7.94
C LEU A 91 -5.61 -20.30 6.77
N TYR A 92 -6.93 -20.49 6.74
CA TYR A 92 -7.60 -21.22 5.67
C TYR A 92 -7.30 -20.60 4.30
N ALA A 93 -7.58 -19.29 4.14
CA ALA A 93 -7.32 -18.57 2.90
C ALA A 93 -5.85 -18.60 2.50
N ALA A 94 -4.92 -18.53 3.47
CA ALA A 94 -3.49 -18.63 3.20
C ALA A 94 -3.04 -20.03 2.74
N VAL A 95 -3.61 -21.09 3.31
CA VAL A 95 -3.34 -22.47 2.90
C VAL A 95 -3.88 -22.72 1.49
N GLU A 96 -5.09 -22.28 1.20
CA GLU A 96 -5.66 -22.37 -0.16
C GLU A 96 -4.76 -21.65 -1.17
N MET A 97 -4.39 -20.38 -0.93
CA MET A 97 -3.47 -19.65 -1.82
C MET A 97 -2.15 -20.41 -2.06
N ALA A 98 -1.61 -21.07 -1.04
CA ALA A 98 -0.37 -21.83 -1.15
C ALA A 98 -0.57 -23.10 -2.00
N GLY A 99 -1.70 -23.77 -1.87
CA GLY A 99 -2.11 -24.90 -2.72
C GLY A 99 -2.15 -24.51 -4.19
N GLU A 100 -2.88 -23.45 -4.51
CA GLU A 100 -3.06 -22.96 -5.88
C GLU A 100 -1.76 -22.41 -6.49
N SER A 101 -0.92 -21.79 -5.65
CA SER A 101 0.45 -21.43 -6.05
C SER A 101 1.27 -22.66 -6.43
N GLY A 102 1.07 -23.79 -5.75
CA GLY A 102 1.67 -25.08 -6.07
C GLY A 102 1.17 -25.65 -7.41
N GLU A 103 -0.12 -25.53 -7.70
CA GLU A 103 -0.73 -25.94 -8.97
C GLU A 103 -0.19 -25.11 -10.14
N LEU A 104 -0.14 -23.78 -9.98
CA LEU A 104 0.52 -22.87 -10.91
C LEU A 104 1.95 -23.32 -11.20
N LEU A 105 2.73 -23.61 -10.14
CA LEU A 105 4.10 -24.12 -10.28
C LEU A 105 4.15 -25.46 -11.02
N ASP A 106 3.17 -26.35 -10.84
CA ASP A 106 3.11 -27.61 -11.57
C ASP A 106 2.92 -27.38 -13.08
N LYS A 107 2.07 -26.42 -13.49
CA LYS A 107 1.94 -26.05 -14.92
C LYS A 107 3.27 -25.53 -15.47
N ILE A 108 3.92 -24.61 -14.76
CA ILE A 108 5.22 -24.04 -15.19
C ILE A 108 6.30 -25.11 -15.24
N LYS A 109 6.37 -26.01 -14.25
CA LYS A 109 7.30 -27.15 -14.22
C LYS A 109 7.12 -28.07 -15.42
N LYS A 110 5.89 -28.35 -15.83
CA LYS A 110 5.60 -29.16 -17.04
C LYS A 110 6.12 -28.47 -18.31
N LEU A 111 5.95 -27.15 -18.43
CA LEU A 111 6.52 -26.37 -19.55
C LEU A 111 8.04 -26.42 -19.56
N TRP A 112 8.67 -26.31 -18.38
CA TRP A 112 10.12 -26.38 -18.24
C TRP A 112 10.67 -27.74 -18.66
N ARG A 113 10.13 -28.84 -18.11
CA ARG A 113 10.55 -30.20 -18.46
C ARG A 113 10.33 -30.52 -19.95
N GLY A 114 9.33 -29.89 -20.58
CA GLY A 114 9.06 -30.03 -22.00
C GLY A 114 9.90 -29.12 -22.92
N GLY A 115 10.81 -28.29 -22.38
CA GLY A 115 11.60 -27.34 -23.19
C GLY A 115 10.75 -26.26 -23.87
N MET A 116 9.69 -25.81 -23.21
CA MET A 116 8.70 -24.87 -23.78
C MET A 116 8.72 -23.47 -23.13
N LEU A 117 9.59 -23.20 -22.15
CA LEU A 117 9.58 -21.91 -21.43
C LEU A 117 9.81 -20.69 -22.31
N GLU A 118 10.64 -20.82 -23.34
CA GLU A 118 10.95 -19.72 -24.27
C GLU A 118 9.97 -19.66 -25.45
N LYS A 119 9.04 -20.61 -25.54
CA LYS A 119 8.08 -20.70 -26.65
C LYS A 119 6.78 -20.00 -26.29
N PRO A 120 6.08 -19.39 -27.26
CA PRO A 120 4.73 -18.89 -27.04
C PRO A 120 3.80 -19.98 -26.52
N LEU A 121 3.03 -19.66 -25.48
CA LEU A 121 2.01 -20.56 -24.96
C LEU A 121 0.85 -20.69 -25.94
N THR A 122 0.31 -21.90 -26.06
CA THR A 122 -0.99 -22.14 -26.71
C THR A 122 -2.10 -21.47 -25.92
N VAL A 123 -3.26 -21.23 -26.56
CA VAL A 123 -4.44 -20.64 -25.90
C VAL A 123 -4.82 -21.45 -24.66
N GLN A 124 -4.96 -22.76 -24.82
CA GLN A 124 -5.28 -23.68 -23.72
C GLN A 124 -4.32 -23.56 -22.53
N ARG A 125 -3.00 -23.47 -22.77
CA ARG A 125 -2.03 -23.35 -21.68
C ARG A 125 -2.11 -22.02 -20.96
N LYS A 126 -2.47 -20.94 -21.67
CA LYS A 126 -2.70 -19.63 -21.04
C LYS A 126 -3.94 -19.69 -20.15
N GLU A 127 -5.01 -20.31 -20.62
CA GLU A 127 -6.25 -20.49 -19.85
C GLU A 127 -6.01 -21.34 -18.60
N GLU A 128 -5.32 -22.48 -18.72
CA GLU A 128 -4.95 -23.33 -17.58
C GLU A 128 -4.15 -22.55 -16.53
N ILE A 129 -3.16 -21.75 -16.94
CA ILE A 129 -2.39 -20.90 -16.01
C ILE A 129 -3.25 -19.78 -15.42
N ALA A 130 -4.17 -19.20 -16.20
CA ALA A 130 -5.06 -18.15 -15.75
C ALA A 130 -6.07 -18.65 -14.72
N PHE A 131 -6.52 -19.91 -14.80
CA PHE A 131 -7.36 -20.51 -13.77
C PHE A 131 -6.64 -20.56 -12.43
N GLU A 132 -5.42 -21.10 -12.38
CA GLU A 132 -4.65 -21.15 -11.13
C GLU A 132 -4.38 -19.74 -10.56
N LEU A 133 -4.14 -18.74 -11.44
CA LEU A 133 -4.03 -17.33 -11.01
C LEU A 133 -5.34 -16.79 -10.42
N GLY A 134 -6.49 -17.20 -10.95
CA GLY A 134 -7.81 -16.87 -10.43
C GLY A 134 -8.04 -17.46 -9.04
N ASP A 135 -7.64 -18.71 -8.82
CA ASP A 135 -7.80 -19.38 -7.52
C ASP A 135 -6.88 -18.75 -6.45
N ILE A 136 -5.66 -18.35 -6.83
CA ILE A 136 -4.80 -17.51 -5.98
C ILE A 136 -5.47 -16.16 -5.67
N MET A 137 -6.11 -15.52 -6.65
CA MET A 137 -6.84 -14.27 -6.42
C MET A 137 -8.04 -14.45 -5.46
N TRP A 138 -8.72 -15.59 -5.53
CA TRP A 138 -9.81 -15.93 -4.60
C TRP A 138 -9.28 -16.02 -3.16
N GLY A 139 -8.17 -16.74 -2.95
CA GLY A 139 -7.54 -16.84 -1.63
C GLY A 139 -7.04 -15.48 -1.12
N LEU A 140 -6.44 -14.65 -1.97
CA LEU A 140 -6.01 -13.29 -1.63
C LEU A 140 -7.18 -12.41 -1.18
N SER A 141 -8.30 -12.50 -1.89
CA SER A 141 -9.50 -11.71 -1.62
C SER A 141 -10.18 -12.12 -0.31
N ASN A 142 -10.22 -13.42 -0.02
CA ASN A 142 -10.74 -13.90 1.25
C ASN A 142 -9.80 -13.58 2.41
N ALA A 143 -8.48 -13.70 2.25
CA ALA A 143 -7.53 -13.24 3.26
C ALA A 143 -7.68 -11.74 3.56
N ALA A 144 -7.87 -10.90 2.53
CA ALA A 144 -8.14 -9.47 2.71
C ALA A 144 -9.44 -9.23 3.51
N SER A 145 -10.50 -9.97 3.19
CA SER A 145 -11.79 -9.89 3.88
C SER A 145 -11.69 -10.31 5.35
N GLU A 146 -10.97 -11.40 5.64
CA GLU A 146 -10.71 -11.87 7.01
C GLU A 146 -9.89 -10.87 7.83
N LEU A 147 -8.99 -10.12 7.19
CA LEU A 147 -8.21 -9.04 7.80
C LEU A 147 -8.98 -7.72 7.93
N GLY A 148 -10.18 -7.61 7.36
CA GLY A 148 -10.99 -6.39 7.38
C GLY A 148 -10.49 -5.28 6.45
N TYR A 149 -9.71 -5.61 5.41
CA TYR A 149 -9.25 -4.66 4.41
C TYR A 149 -10.03 -4.80 3.10
N ARG A 150 -10.22 -3.69 2.40
CA ARG A 150 -10.57 -3.74 0.97
C ARG A 150 -9.33 -4.09 0.15
N LEU A 151 -9.54 -4.80 -0.95
CA LEU A 151 -8.46 -5.21 -1.84
C LEU A 151 -7.83 -4.00 -2.53
N SER A 152 -8.62 -2.97 -2.85
CA SER A 152 -8.15 -1.66 -3.32
C SER A 152 -7.18 -0.99 -2.32
N GLU A 153 -7.48 -1.05 -1.02
CA GLU A 153 -6.62 -0.50 0.03
C GLU A 153 -5.28 -1.24 0.10
N ILE A 154 -5.30 -2.57 -0.04
CA ILE A 154 -4.07 -3.39 -0.10
C ILE A 154 -3.24 -3.03 -1.34
N ALA A 155 -3.88 -2.85 -2.50
CA ALA A 155 -3.22 -2.44 -3.72
C ALA A 155 -2.56 -1.06 -3.58
N ASP A 156 -3.27 -0.08 -3.02
CA ASP A 156 -2.74 1.26 -2.74
C ASP A 156 -1.55 1.23 -1.77
N MET A 157 -1.65 0.46 -0.69
CA MET A 157 -0.54 0.25 0.25
C MET A 157 0.68 -0.36 -0.46
N ASN A 158 0.47 -1.31 -1.36
CA ASN A 158 1.53 -1.95 -2.13
C ASN A 158 2.21 -0.96 -3.10
N ILE A 159 1.44 -0.22 -3.89
CA ILE A 159 1.97 0.75 -4.85
C ILE A 159 2.74 1.87 -4.15
N GLN A 160 2.24 2.38 -3.01
CA GLN A 160 2.96 3.37 -2.22
C GLN A 160 4.31 2.82 -1.74
N LYS A 161 4.33 1.59 -1.21
CA LYS A 161 5.56 0.90 -0.78
C LYS A 161 6.55 0.70 -1.93
N LEU A 162 6.10 0.23 -3.08
CA LEU A 162 6.96 -0.01 -4.25
C LEU A 162 7.47 1.29 -4.88
N THR A 163 6.65 2.34 -4.89
CA THR A 163 7.04 3.66 -5.41
C THR A 163 8.12 4.28 -4.51
N ASP A 164 7.97 4.18 -3.19
CA ASP A 164 8.99 4.63 -2.23
C ASP A 164 10.31 3.86 -2.41
N ARG A 165 10.25 2.52 -2.54
CA ARG A 165 11.41 1.67 -2.88
C ARG A 165 12.14 2.15 -4.13
N LYS A 166 11.36 2.46 -5.18
CA LYS A 166 11.89 2.94 -6.46
C LYS A 166 12.54 4.32 -6.30
N GLN A 167 11.92 5.24 -5.57
CA GLN A 167 12.47 6.59 -5.33
C GLN A 167 13.78 6.57 -4.53
N ARG A 168 13.95 5.58 -3.64
CA ARG A 168 15.17 5.38 -2.86
C ARG A 168 16.24 4.55 -3.57
N ASP A 169 16.00 4.10 -4.79
CA ASP A 169 16.87 3.19 -5.56
C ASP A 169 17.22 1.88 -4.82
N VAL A 170 16.34 1.41 -3.94
CA VAL A 170 16.54 0.17 -3.17
C VAL A 170 15.74 -1.01 -3.71
N ILE A 171 15.06 -0.85 -4.84
CA ILE A 171 14.19 -1.90 -5.42
C ILE A 171 14.94 -3.21 -5.73
N LYS A 172 16.27 -3.16 -5.90
CA LYS A 172 17.13 -4.28 -6.33
C LYS A 172 17.79 -5.11 -5.21
N GLY A 173 17.54 -4.85 -3.93
CA GLY A 173 18.27 -5.61 -2.89
C GLY A 173 17.66 -7.00 -2.56
N PHE A 174 18.27 -7.75 -1.61
CA PHE A 174 17.78 -8.97 -0.88
C PHE A 174 16.94 -9.03 0.48
N GLY A 175 16.85 -8.10 1.45
CA GLY A 175 15.93 -8.13 2.62
C GLY A 175 14.53 -7.44 2.56
N ASP A 176 13.69 -7.79 3.54
CA ASP A 176 12.24 -7.56 3.63
C ASP A 176 11.79 -6.10 3.81
N ASN A 177 12.56 -5.31 4.55
CA ASN A 177 12.27 -3.89 4.85
C ASN A 177 12.74 -2.92 3.77
N ARG A 178 12.75 -3.37 2.53
CA ARG A 178 13.14 -2.49 1.44
C ARG A 178 12.13 -1.43 1.15
#